data_AF-A0A559K908-F1
#
_entry.id   AF-A0A559K908-F1
#
_cell.length_a   1.000
_cell.length_b   1.000
_cell.length_c   1.000
_cell.angle_alpha   90.00
_cell.angle_beta   90.00
_cell.angle_gamma   90.00
#
_symmetry.space_group_name_H-M   'P 1'
#
loop_
_entity.id
_entity.type
_entity.pdbx_description
1 polymer ?
#
loop_
_entity_poly.entity_id
_entity_poly.type
_entity_poly.pdbx_seq_one_letter_code
_entity_poly.pdbx_strand_id
1 'polypeptide(L)' 'MMESFLQEKIESLRFQMIELALIYGTLTHEQVVMVSQQLDRYLVVYQKIQYRRFKMKRCC' A
#
# COMPACT_ATOMS: atom_id res chain seq x y z
N MET A 1 -4.17 -16.50 -1.63
CA MET A 1 -4.96 -16.01 -0.48
C MET A 1 -4.28 -14.84 0.23
N MET A 2 -3.09 -14.97 0.82
CA MET A 2 -2.47 -13.86 1.56
C MET A 2 -2.05 -12.67 0.68
N GLU A 3 -1.54 -12.93 -0.53
CA GLU A 3 -1.14 -11.86 -1.45
C GLU A 3 -2.31 -11.11 -2.07
N SER A 4 -3.38 -11.82 -2.44
CA SER A 4 -4.60 -11.19 -2.98
C SER A 4 -5.22 -10.28 -1.91
N PHE A 5 -5.28 -10.73 -0.66
CA PHE A 5 -5.71 -9.91 0.47
C PHE A 5 -4.83 -8.67 0.67
N LEU A 6 -3.50 -8.83 0.57
CA LEU A 6 -2.56 -7.73 0.71
C LEU A 6 -2.73 -6.69 -0.41
N GLN A 7 -2.92 -7.15 -1.65
CA GLN A 7 -3.18 -6.27 -2.80
C GLN A 7 -4.53 -5.55 -2.67
N GLU A 8 -5.59 -6.26 -2.28
CA GLU A 8 -6.90 -5.66 -2.01
C GLU A 8 -6.81 -4.58 -0.93
N LYS A 9 -6.03 -4.84 0.14
CA LYS A 9 -5.84 -3.86 1.21
C LYS A 9 -5.07 -2.62 0.74
N ILE A 10 -4.05 -2.80 -0.09
CA ILE A 10 -3.29 -1.71 -0.71
C ILE A 10 -4.21 -0.86 -1.58
N GLU A 11 -5.00 -1.48 -2.46
CA GLU A 11 -5.93 -0.75 -3.33
C GLU A 11 -7.01 -0.02 -2.53
N SER A 12 -7.59 -0.66 -1.51
CA SER A 12 -8.57 -0.03 -0.62
C SER A 12 -8.01 1.23 0.06
N LEU A 13 -6.77 1.17 0.57
CA LEU A 13 -6.11 2.32 1.20
C LEU A 13 -5.76 3.42 0.17
N ARG A 14 -5.38 3.05 -1.06
CA ARG A 14 -5.15 4.02 -2.14
C ARG A 14 -6.44 4.79 -2.47
N PHE A 15 -7.57 4.09 -2.62
CA PHE A 15 -8.86 4.73 -2.86
C PHE A 15 -9.25 5.67 -1.71
N GLN A 16 -9.14 5.22 -0.46
CA GLN A 16 -9.42 6.06 0.71
C GLN A 16 -8.54 7.32 0.74
N MET A 17 -7.25 7.20 0.44
CA MET A 17 -6.34 8.35 0.42
C MET A 17 -6.76 9.37 -0.64
N ILE A 18 -7.16 8.91 -1.83
CA ILE A 18 -7.64 9.76 -2.93
C ILE A 18 -8.96 10.44 -2.54
N GLU A 19 -9.92 9.69 -1.99
CA GLU A 19 -11.20 10.25 -1.54
C GLU A 19 -10.99 11.34 -0.49
N LEU A 20 -10.16 11.09 0.53
CA LEU A 20 -9.85 12.08 1.56
C LEU A 20 -9.12 13.30 0.97
N ALA A 21 -8.18 13.10 0.04
CA ALA A 21 -7.48 14.19 -0.62
C ALA A 21 -8.45 15.07 -1.45
N LEU A 22 -9.44 14.46 -2.10
CA LEU A 22 -10.49 15.17 -2.83
C LEU A 22 -11.42 15.94 -1.87
N ILE A 23 -11.79 15.33 -0.74
CA ILE A 23 -12.66 15.95 0.27
C ILE A 23 -11.98 17.15 0.94
N TYR A 24 -10.71 17.00 1.34
CA TYR A 24 -9.98 18.04 2.07
C TYR A 24 -9.24 19.02 1.16
N GLY A 25 -9.10 18.73 -0.13
CA GLY A 25 -8.40 19.56 -1.10
C GLY A 25 -6.88 19.65 -0.89
N THR A 26 -6.30 18.83 0.01
CA THR A 26 -4.87 18.79 0.27
C THR A 26 -4.41 17.39 0.67
N LEU A 27 -3.19 17.04 0.27
CA LEU A 27 -2.53 15.78 0.65
C LEU A 27 -1.92 15.83 2.05
N THR A 28 -1.76 17.02 2.63
CA THR A 28 -1.14 17.20 3.95
C THR A 28 -2.15 17.24 5.08
N HIS A 29 -3.44 17.05 4.79
CA HIS A 29 -4.45 16.92 5.83
C HIS A 29 -4.13 15.71 6.70
N GLU A 30 -4.27 15.84 8.02
CA GLU A 30 -3.87 14.82 8.99
C GLU A 30 -4.42 13.43 8.65
N GLN A 31 -5.70 13.34 8.27
CA GLN A 31 -6.31 12.06 7.89
C GLN A 31 -5.73 11.46 6.60
N VAL A 32 -5.38 12.30 5.61
CA VAL A 32 -4.75 11.84 4.37
C VAL A 32 -3.34 11.31 4.67
N VAL A 33 -2.59 12.02 5.53
CA VAL A 33 -1.27 11.60 6.00
C VAL A 33 -1.35 10.28 6.76
N MET A 34 -2.33 10.10 7.65
CA MET A 34 -2.52 8.84 8.39
C MET A 34 -2.77 7.65 7.45
N VAL A 35 -3.64 7.81 6.46
CA VAL A 35 -3.91 6.75 5.46
C VAL A 35 -2.68 6.49 4.60
N SER A 36 -1.94 7.53 4.20
CA SER A 36 -0.68 7.41 3.46
C SER A 36 0.36 6.59 4.24
N GLN A 37 0.57 6.90 5.52
CA GLN A 37 1.50 6.16 6.38
C GLN A 37 1.06 4.70 6.57
N GLN A 38 -0.24 4.44 6.64
CA GLN A 38 -0.75 3.08 6.71
C GLN A 38 -0.50 2.33 5.40
N LEU A 39 -0.75 2.96 4.25
CA LEU A 39 -0.48 2.41 2.92
C LEU A 39 0.99 2.04 2.75
N ASP A 40 1.91 2.90 3.19
CA ASP A 40 3.36 2.66 3.11
C ASP A 40 3.77 1.37 3.84
N ARG A 41 3.19 1.09 5.01
CA ARG A 41 3.47 -0.15 5.76
C ARG A 41 3.11 -1.39 4.95
N TYR A 42 1.95 -1.39 4.29
CA TYR A 42 1.52 -2.51 3.45
C TYR A 42 2.36 -2.64 2.17
N LEU A 43 2.74 -1.51 1.55
CA LEU A 43 3.62 -1.50 0.38
C LEU A 43 4.98 -2.10 0.70
N VAL A 44 5.59 -1.75 1.85
CA VAL A 44 6.87 -2.33 2.29
C VAL A 44 6.77 -3.84 2.46
N VAL A 45 5.68 -4.34 3.06
CA VAL A 45 5.46 -5.79 3.21
C VAL A 45 5.33 -6.46 1.84
N TYR A 46 4.55 -5.88 0.94
CA TYR A 46 4.36 -6.41 -0.41
C TYR A 46 5.68 -6.45 -1.19
N GLN A 47 6.45 -5.37 -1.16
CA GLN A 47 7.77 -5.31 -1.80
C GLN A 47 8.73 -6.37 -1.27
N LYS A 48 8.76 -6.61 0.05
CA LYS A 48 9.58 -7.67 0.66
C LYS A 48 9.19 -9.06 0.16
N ILE A 49 7.89 -9.33 0.01
CA ILE A 49 7.39 -10.61 -0.52
C ILE A 49 7.82 -10.78 -1.98
N GLN A 50 7.64 -9.75 -2.81
CA GLN A 50 8.04 -9.81 -4.22
C GLN A 50 9.56 -9.99 -4.36
N TYR A 51 10.35 -9.24 -3.59
CA TYR A 51 11.81 -9.35 -3.61
C TYR A 51 12.29 -10.78 -3.29
N ARG A 52 11.72 -11.42 -2.26
CA ARG A 52 12.05 -12.81 -1.91
C ARG A 52 11.72 -13.77 -3.05
N ARG A 53 10.60 -13.59 -3.74
CA ARG A 53 10.22 -14.41 -4.90
C ARG A 53 11.19 -14.23 -6.05
N PHE A 54 11.54 -12.99 -6.40
CA PHE A 54 12.51 -12.73 -7.46
C PHE A 54 13.88 -13.31 -7.13
N LYS A 55 14.32 -13.23 -5.88
CA LYS A 55 15.58 -13.85 -5.44
C LYS A 55 15.54 -15.38 -5.59
N MET A 56 14.46 -16.04 -5.16
CA MET A 56 14.33 -17.49 -5.30
C MET A 56 14.32 -17.94 -6.77
N LYS A 57 13.64 -17.21 -7.66
CA LYS A 57 13.62 -17.52 -9.10
C LYS A 57 14.98 -17.40 -9.79
N ARG A 58 15.91 -16.60 -9.25
CA ARG A 58 17.27 -16.43 -9.80
C ARG A 58 18.27 -17.46 -9.29
N CYS A 59 17.94 -18.20 -8.24
CA CYS A 59 18.81 -19.23 -7.67
C CYS A 59 18.45 -20.65 -8.17
N CYS A 60 17.51 -20.77 -9.10
CA CYS A 60 17.12 -22.02 -9.76
C CYS A 60 17.58 -22.02 -11.22
#